data_AF-D3MUF4-F1
#
_entry.id   AF-D3MUF4-F1
#
_cell.length_a   1.000
_cell.length_b   1.000
_cell.length_c   1.000
_cell.angle_alpha   90.00
_cell.angle_beta   90.00
_cell.angle_gamma   90.00
#
_symmetry.space_group_name_H-M   'P 1'
#
loop_
_entity.id
_entity.type
_entity.pdbx_description
1 polymer ?
#
loop_
_entity_poly.entity_id
_entity_poly.type
_entity_poly.pdbx_seq_one_letter_code
_entity_poly.pdbx_strand_id
1 'polypeptide(L)'
;MHRANGQTLYELWKEDKIGDLRFYLKPFLVKYVDASKNILNVYSVNNEEDYTRIKNACKAYKYINPNMLRAGIGYKTDFLSFDSLVYDSSQKSYIIIQNNKTEG
;
A
#
# COMPACT_ATOMS: atom_id res chain seq x y z
N MET A 1 6.58 -0.60 5.67
CA MET A 1 6.25 -1.94 6.18
C MET A 1 7.48 -2.49 6.89
N HIS A 2 7.36 -3.01 8.12
CA HIS A 2 8.48 -3.64 8.81
C HIS A 2 8.92 -4.87 8.02
N ARG A 3 10.20 -4.95 7.62
CA ARG A 3 10.75 -6.04 6.79
C ARG A 3 10.39 -7.43 7.29
N ALA A 4 10.37 -7.62 8.62
CA ALA A 4 9.99 -8.88 9.25
C ALA A 4 8.56 -9.32 8.90
N ASN A 5 7.58 -8.43 9.01
CA ASN A 5 6.18 -8.75 8.66
C ASN A 5 6.03 -9.03 7.17
N GLY A 6 6.76 -8.29 6.33
CA GLY A 6 6.75 -8.55 4.89
C GLY A 6 7.29 -9.93 4.54
N GLN A 7 8.35 -10.36 5.22
CA GLN A 7 8.95 -11.69 5.04
C GLN A 7 7.99 -12.80 5.49
N THR A 8 7.35 -12.67 6.67
CA THR A 8 6.37 -13.64 7.14
C THR A 8 5.18 -13.76 6.19
N LEU A 9 4.64 -12.64 5.70
CA LEU A 9 3.55 -12.67 4.72
C LEU A 9 3.97 -13.36 3.41
N TYR A 10 5.21 -13.14 2.97
CA TYR A 10 5.77 -13.81 1.80
C TYR A 10 5.92 -15.33 1.99
N GLU A 11 6.35 -15.78 3.16
CA GLU A 11 6.43 -17.19 3.51
C GLU A 11 5.04 -17.83 3.53
N LEU A 12 4.05 -17.19 4.17
CA LEU A 12 2.67 -17.67 4.17
C LEU A 12 2.09 -17.77 2.76
N TRP A 13 2.42 -16.84 1.87
CA TRP A 13 1.99 -16.88 0.48
C TRP A 13 2.66 -18.02 -0.28
N LYS A 14 3.97 -18.24 -0.07
CA LYS A 14 4.72 -19.37 -0.64
C LYS A 14 4.19 -20.73 -0.20
N GLU A 15 3.72 -20.84 1.04
CA GLU A 15 3.17 -22.06 1.63
C GLU A 15 1.67 -22.26 1.33
N ASP A 16 1.09 -21.49 0.41
CA ASP A 16 -0.34 -21.54 0.05
C ASP A 16 -1.32 -21.26 1.20
N LYS A 17 -0.84 -20.68 2.30
CA LYS A 17 -1.69 -20.27 3.43
C LYS A 17 -2.46 -19.00 3.16
N ILE A 18 -2.02 -18.19 2.20
CA ILE A 18 -2.75 -17.03 1.66
C ILE A 18 -2.76 -17.03 0.13
N GLY A 19 -3.90 -16.70 -0.45
CA GLY A 19 -4.12 -16.74 -1.90
C GLY A 19 -3.63 -15.50 -2.66
N ASP A 20 -3.59 -14.33 -2.00
CA ASP A 20 -3.18 -13.06 -2.62
C ASP A 20 -2.20 -12.32 -1.70
N LEU A 21 -1.11 -11.80 -2.28
CA LEU A 21 -0.10 -11.04 -1.57
C LEU A 21 0.33 -9.84 -2.39
N ARG A 22 0.08 -8.65 -1.83
CA ARG A 22 0.37 -7.36 -2.46
C ARG A 22 1.17 -6.49 -1.51
N PHE A 23 2.20 -5.82 -2.04
CA PHE A 23 3.01 -4.88 -1.30
C PHE A 23 2.83 -3.47 -1.86
N TYR A 24 2.46 -2.53 -1.00
CA TYR A 24 2.55 -1.11 -1.34
C TYR A 24 4.02 -0.69 -1.44
N LEU A 25 4.36 -0.02 -2.53
CA LEU A 25 5.67 0.53 -2.80
C LEU A 25 5.61 2.06 -2.71
N LYS A 26 6.56 2.65 -1.98
CA LYS A 26 6.71 4.10 -1.94
C LYS A 26 7.09 4.62 -3.34
N PRO A 27 6.51 5.73 -3.82
CA PRO A 27 6.75 6.25 -5.17
C PRO A 27 8.23 6.41 -5.55
N PHE A 28 9.07 6.92 -4.63
CA PHE A 28 10.50 7.12 -4.89
C PHE A 28 11.30 5.81 -5.05
N LEU A 29 10.72 4.67 -4.65
CA LEU A 29 11.33 3.35 -4.81
C LEU A 29 11.01 2.69 -6.15
N VAL A 30 10.06 3.22 -6.93
CA VAL A 30 9.62 2.65 -8.21
C VAL A 30 10.78 2.45 -9.18
N LYS A 31 11.75 3.38 -9.21
CA LYS A 31 12.95 3.30 -10.05
C LYS A 31 13.86 2.11 -9.74
N TYR A 32 13.70 1.46 -8.59
CA TYR A 32 14.47 0.28 -8.20
C TYR A 32 13.73 -1.03 -8.48
N VAL A 33 12.51 -0.97 -9.03
CA VAL A 33 11.75 -2.16 -9.43
C VAL A 33 12.17 -2.57 -10.83
N ASP A 34 12.48 -3.84 -11.00
CA ASP A 34 12.73 -4.45 -12.29
C ASP A 34 11.42 -4.54 -13.09
N ALA A 35 11.24 -3.61 -14.04
CA ALA A 35 10.05 -3.53 -14.89
C ALA A 35 9.88 -4.76 -15.80
N SER A 36 10.94 -5.53 -16.07
CA SER A 36 10.87 -6.73 -16.91
C SER A 36 10.03 -7.85 -16.29
N LYS A 37 9.80 -7.81 -14.97
CA LYS A 37 9.10 -8.87 -14.24
C LYS A 37 7.58 -8.73 -14.22
N ASN A 38 7.01 -7.65 -14.78
CA ASN A 38 5.56 -7.35 -14.77
C ASN A 38 4.88 -7.47 -13.38
N ILE A 39 5.65 -7.31 -12.30
CA ILE A 39 5.16 -7.38 -10.92
C ILE A 39 4.56 -6.06 -10.43
N LEU A 40 4.85 -4.95 -11.12
CA LEU A 40 4.44 -3.61 -10.71
C LEU A 40 3.11 -3.22 -11.35
N ASN A 41 2.09 -3.05 -10.52
CA ASN A 41 0.80 -2.52 -10.92
C ASN A 41 0.68 -1.07 -10.44
N VAL A 42 0.31 -0.17 -11.35
CA VAL A 42 0.14 1.26 -11.07
C VAL A 42 -1.34 1.58 -11.09
N TYR A 43 -1.88 1.96 -9.93
CA TYR A 43 -3.27 2.34 -9.78
C TYR A 43 -3.37 3.87 -9.72
N SER A 44 -4.24 4.42 -10.55
CA SER A 44 -4.64 5.83 -10.51
C SER A 44 -6.13 5.89 -10.23
N VAL A 45 -6.54 6.87 -9.44
CA VAL A 45 -7.95 7.08 -9.11
C VAL A 45 -8.56 7.99 -10.16
N ASN A 46 -9.52 7.48 -10.92
CA ASN A 46 -10.08 8.19 -12.08
C ASN A 46 -11.52 8.66 -11.85
N ASN A 47 -12.07 8.45 -10.66
CA ASN A 47 -13.43 8.86 -10.28
C ASN A 47 -13.44 9.44 -8.86
N GLU A 48 -14.43 10.30 -8.58
CA GLU A 48 -14.55 11.02 -7.31
C GLU A 48 -14.96 10.11 -6.13
N GLU A 49 -15.70 9.04 -6.41
CA GLU A 49 -16.18 8.09 -5.40
C GLU A 49 -15.01 7.35 -4.74
N ASP A 50 -14.14 6.75 -5.54
CA ASP A 50 -12.94 6.05 -5.08
C ASP A 50 -11.98 7.01 -4.38
N TYR A 51 -11.83 8.22 -4.89
CA TYR A 51 -11.00 9.25 -4.25
C TYR A 51 -11.52 9.58 -2.86
N THR A 52 -12.84 9.79 -2.74
CA THR A 52 -13.50 10.08 -1.47
C THR A 52 -13.35 8.91 -0.49
N ARG A 53 -13.48 7.67 -0.97
CA ARG A 53 -13.28 6.46 -0.16
C ARG A 53 -11.86 6.37 0.39
N ILE A 54 -10.84 6.57 -0.45
CA ILE A 54 -9.42 6.56 -0.05
C ILE A 54 -9.14 7.67 0.97
N LYS A 55 -9.63 8.88 0.70
CA LYS A 55 -9.49 10.04 1.58
C LYS A 55 -10.08 9.76 2.97
N ASN A 56 -11.28 9.18 3.03
CA ASN A 56 -11.94 8.83 4.29
C ASN A 56 -11.17 7.73 5.05
N ALA A 57 -10.66 6.71 4.35
CA ALA A 57 -9.83 5.68 4.96
C ALA A 57 -8.53 6.25 5.55
N CYS A 58 -7.84 7.12 4.83
CA CYS A 58 -6.62 7.78 5.31
C CYS A 58 -6.88 8.65 6.54
N LYS A 59 -7.98 9.42 6.54
CA LYS A 59 -8.42 10.22 7.70
C LYS A 59 -8.75 9.36 8.92
N ALA A 60 -9.45 8.24 8.72
CA ALA A 60 -9.76 7.30 9.80
C ALA A 60 -8.47 6.69 10.38
N TYR A 61 -7.52 6.32 9.52
CA TYR A 61 -6.24 5.75 9.94
C TYR A 61 -5.33 6.76 10.66
N LYS A 62 -5.46 8.05 10.33
CA LYS A 62 -4.74 9.14 10.99
C LYS A 62 -5.08 9.26 12.48
N TYR A 63 -6.26 8.82 12.94
CA TYR A 63 -6.68 8.97 14.34
C TYR A 63 -7.15 7.63 14.94
N ILE A 64 -6.38 7.06 15.87
CA ILE A 64 -6.82 5.94 16.71
C ILE A 64 -7.86 6.44 17.72
N ASN A 65 -7.65 7.64 18.28
CA ASN A 65 -8.61 8.29 19.16
C ASN A 65 -8.55 9.81 18.88
N PRO A 66 -9.58 10.38 18.23
CA PRO A 66 -9.60 11.80 17.87
C PRO A 66 -9.60 12.72 19.11
N ASN A 67 -10.22 12.28 20.21
CA ASN A 67 -10.27 13.04 21.46
C ASN A 67 -8.91 13.08 22.19
N MET A 68 -8.03 12.12 21.90
CA MET A 68 -6.69 12.03 22.50
C MET A 68 -5.56 12.43 21.52
N LEU A 69 -5.89 12.91 20.31
CA LEU A 69 -4.93 13.21 19.23
C LEU A 69 -3.95 12.06 18.95
N ARG A 70 -4.33 10.82 19.23
CA ARG A 70 -3.45 9.66 19.05
C ARG A 70 -3.53 9.18 17.61
N ALA A 71 -2.44 9.37 16.88
CA ALA A 71 -2.34 8.88 15.51
C ALA A 71 -1.92 7.41 15.41
N GLY A 72 -2.40 6.73 14.35
CA GLY A 72 -1.97 5.39 13.95
C GLY A 72 -0.45 5.29 13.86
N ILE A 73 0.14 4.17 14.29
CA ILE A 73 1.60 3.96 14.22
C ILE A 73 2.10 4.09 12.77
N GLY A 74 1.32 3.61 11.79
CA GLY A 74 1.63 3.79 10.38
C GLY A 74 1.58 5.25 9.91
N TYR A 75 0.63 6.06 10.41
CA TYR A 75 0.58 7.49 10.08
C TYR A 75 1.76 8.25 10.69
N LYS A 76 2.11 7.99 11.96
CA LYS A 76 3.27 8.65 12.59
C LYS A 76 4.59 8.40 11.85
N THR A 77 4.74 7.22 11.26
CA THR A 77 5.99 6.81 10.60
C THR A 77 6.06 7.20 9.13
N ASP A 78 4.93 7.49 8.47
CA ASP A 78 4.89 7.77 7.04
C ASP A 78 3.78 8.76 6.64
N PHE A 79 3.55 9.79 7.46
CA PHE A 79 2.45 10.75 7.27
C PHE A 79 2.43 11.38 5.88
N LEU A 80 3.60 11.65 5.29
CA LEU A 80 3.73 12.23 3.94
C LEU A 80 3.06 11.37 2.87
N SER A 81 3.22 10.05 2.94
CA SER A 81 2.60 9.12 1.99
C SER A 81 1.07 9.14 2.13
N PHE A 82 0.56 9.19 3.36
CA PHE A 82 -0.89 9.29 3.60
C PHE A 82 -1.47 10.64 3.18
N ASP A 83 -0.79 11.74 3.52
CA ASP A 83 -1.25 13.09 3.18
C ASP A 83 -1.25 13.29 1.65
N SER A 84 -0.28 12.72 0.92
CA SER A 84 -0.29 12.74 -0.55
C SER A 84 -1.57 12.13 -1.13
N LEU A 85 -2.03 10.99 -0.59
CA LEU A 85 -3.27 10.34 -1.02
C LEU A 85 -4.54 11.12 -0.62
N VAL A 86 -4.45 12.02 0.37
CA VAL A 86 -5.59 12.82 0.88
C VAL A 86 -5.75 14.13 0.12
N TYR A 87 -4.64 14.72 -0.34
CA TYR A 87 -4.60 16.09 -0.86
C TYR A 87 -4.26 16.16 -2.36
N ASP A 88 -3.72 15.09 -2.96
CA ASP A 88 -3.41 15.01 -4.39
C ASP A 88 -4.23 13.91 -5.06
N SER A 89 -5.23 14.30 -5.85
CA SER A 89 -6.07 13.37 -6.61
C SER A 89 -5.35 12.74 -7.80
N SER A 90 -4.21 13.28 -8.22
CA SER A 90 -3.36 12.70 -9.27
C SER A 90 -2.39 11.65 -8.73
N GLN A 91 -2.34 11.47 -7.41
CA GLN A 91 -1.41 10.58 -6.75
C GLN A 91 -1.62 9.12 -7.19
N LYS A 92 -0.54 8.48 -7.61
CA LYS A 92 -0.53 7.07 -8.02
C LYS A 92 -0.15 6.18 -6.86
N SER A 93 -0.79 5.02 -6.79
CA SER A 93 -0.42 3.92 -5.90
C SER A 93 0.35 2.85 -6.69
N TYR A 94 1.49 2.44 -6.14
CA TYR A 94 2.36 1.44 -6.74
C TYR A 94 2.25 0.17 -5.92
N ILE A 95 1.77 -0.90 -6.54
CA ILE A 95 1.53 -2.18 -5.88
C ILE A 95 2.36 -3.24 -6.57
N ILE A 96 3.24 -3.90 -5.81
CA ILE A 96 3.92 -5.09 -6.26
C ILE A 96 2.99 -6.28 -6.00
N ILE A 97 2.57 -6.97 -7.05
CA ILE A 97 1.75 -8.17 -6.97
C ILE A 97 2.64 -9.38 -7.24
N GLN A 98 2.55 -10.37 -6.36
CA GLN A 98 3.17 -11.67 -6.58
C GLN A 98 2.21 -12.54 -7.39
N ASN A 99 2.25 -12.40 -8.71
CA ASN A 99 1.35 -13.13 -9.64
C ASN A 99 1.86 -14.52 -10.04
N ASN A 100 3.13 -14.83 -9.76
CA ASN A 100 3.77 -16.03 -10.28
C ASN A 100 3.80 -17.12 -9.20
N LYS A 101 2.64 -17.68 -8.86
CA LYS A 101 2.62 -19.11 -8.52
C LYS A 101 2.57 -19.82 -9.86
N THR A 102 3.75 -20.18 -10.41
CA THR A 102 3.78 -21.09 -11.55
C THR A 102 2.95 -22.31 -11.18
N GLU A 103 1.87 -22.54 -11.92
CA GLU A 103 1.15 -23.81 -11.90
C GLU A 103 2.19 -24.92 -12.09
N GLY A 104 2.37 -25.74 -11.06
CA GLY A 104 3.19 -26.94 -11.10
C GLY A 104 2.44 -28.08 -11.75
#